data_AF-A0A158PMM2-F1
#
_entry.id   AF-A0A158PMM2-F1
#
_cell.length_a   1.000
_cell.length_b   1.000
_cell.length_c   1.000
_cell.angle_alpha   90.00
_cell.angle_beta   90.00
_cell.angle_gamma   90.00
#
_symmetry.space_group_name_H-M   'P 1'
#
loop_
_entity.id
_entity.type
_entity.pdbx_description
1 polymer ?
#
loop_
_entity_poly.entity_id
_entity_poly.type
_entity_poly.pdbx_seq_one_letter_code
_entity_poly.pdbx_strand_id
1 'polypeptide(L)'
;MPLRDVFESSFDSDIDLVGRTKETTDHLKARVVEHDCEDMVEKCRVALKIREEAVRKARENALRSEFVTVSPSINSDPMKKRRETEKKKRIEEEAIIKKAEAEKQLAISMAELRRKRKELESAKERIVEKLRELVFQCDQTTKACASHYFKVSLFSA
;
A
#
# COMPACT_ATOMS: atom_id res chain seq x y z
N MET A 1 24.18 -46.90 6.86
CA MET A 1 24.64 -46.34 8.16
C MET A 1 23.47 -46.32 9.11
N PRO A 2 23.63 -46.68 10.40
CA PRO A 2 22.60 -46.41 11.39
C PRO A 2 22.35 -44.89 11.37
N LEU A 3 21.09 -44.46 11.38
CA LEU A 3 20.67 -43.04 11.37
C LEU A 3 20.80 -42.28 10.04
N ARG A 4 21.14 -42.93 8.92
CA ARG A 4 21.20 -42.27 7.59
C ARG A 4 19.90 -41.57 7.24
N ASP A 5 18.78 -42.26 7.44
CA ASP A 5 17.44 -41.75 7.12
C ASP A 5 17.06 -40.58 8.03
N VAL A 6 17.51 -40.60 9.28
CA VAL A 6 17.29 -39.51 10.25
C VAL A 6 18.04 -38.25 9.81
N PHE A 7 19.30 -38.39 9.38
CA PHE A 7 20.09 -37.27 8.88
C PHE A 7 19.56 -36.72 7.56
N GLU A 8 19.21 -37.58 6.60
CA GLU A 8 18.61 -37.13 5.33
C GLU A 8 17.29 -36.39 5.58
N SER A 9 16.42 -36.89 6.48
CA SER A 9 15.18 -36.20 6.85
C SER A 9 15.40 -34.85 7.55
N SER A 10 16.49 -34.73 8.32
CA SER A 10 16.84 -33.47 8.99
C SER A 10 17.31 -32.42 7.98
N PHE A 11 18.09 -32.83 6.98
CA PHE A 11 18.53 -31.94 5.90
C PHE A 11 17.36 -31.49 5.02
N ASP A 12 16.42 -32.37 4.69
CA ASP A 12 15.21 -32.01 3.95
C ASP A 12 14.37 -30.99 4.76
N SER A 13 14.23 -31.21 6.06
CA SER A 13 13.53 -30.29 6.97
C SER A 13 14.21 -28.91 7.04
N ASP A 14 15.54 -28.85 7.02
CA ASP A 14 16.31 -27.61 7.03
C ASP A 14 16.21 -26.86 5.70
N ILE A 15 16.23 -27.56 4.56
CA ILE A 15 15.99 -26.98 3.24
C ILE A 15 14.59 -26.35 3.18
N ASP A 16 13.59 -27.07 3.67
CA ASP A 16 12.22 -26.55 3.77
C ASP A 16 12.18 -25.34 4.71
N LEU A 17 12.91 -25.36 5.82
CA LEU A 17 12.94 -24.25 6.79
C LEU A 17 13.52 -22.97 6.16
N VAL A 18 14.57 -23.11 5.36
CA VAL A 18 15.17 -22.00 4.61
C VAL A 18 14.18 -21.45 3.57
N GLY A 19 13.48 -22.32 2.82
CA GLY A 19 12.42 -21.91 1.90
C GLY A 19 11.30 -21.12 2.60
N ARG A 20 10.85 -21.62 3.75
CA ARG A 20 9.83 -21.00 4.60
C ARG A 20 10.27 -19.65 5.18
N THR A 21 11.54 -19.54 5.59
CA THR A 21 12.11 -18.30 6.12
C THR A 21 12.17 -17.22 5.03
N LYS A 22 12.50 -17.62 3.80
CA LYS A 22 12.51 -16.73 2.63
C LYS A 22 11.11 -16.19 2.33
N GLU A 23 10.09 -17.05 2.27
CA GLU A 23 8.69 -16.61 2.09
C GLU A 23 8.25 -15.63 3.18
N THR A 24 8.54 -15.96 4.45
CA THR A 24 8.19 -15.09 5.59
C THR A 24 8.88 -13.73 5.50
N THR A 25 10.14 -13.69 5.05
CA THR A 25 10.90 -12.45 4.85
C THR A 25 10.35 -11.62 3.70
N ASP A 26 9.97 -12.25 2.59
CA ASP A 26 9.34 -11.55 1.46
C ASP A 26 7.94 -11.01 1.84
N HIS A 27 7.24 -11.67 2.76
CA HIS A 27 6.00 -11.17 3.34
C HIS A 27 6.21 -10.04 4.36
N LEU A 28 7.31 -10.02 5.12
CA LEU A 28 7.66 -8.87 5.97
C LEU A 28 8.01 -7.63 5.14
N LYS A 29 8.66 -7.79 3.97
CA LYS A 29 8.84 -6.68 3.01
C LYS A 29 7.49 -6.08 2.57
N ALA A 30 6.42 -6.88 2.50
CA ALA A 30 5.09 -6.38 2.16
C ALA A 30 4.53 -5.37 3.20
N ARG A 31 4.96 -5.44 4.47
CA ARG A 31 4.59 -4.43 5.50
C ARG A 31 5.25 -3.08 5.25
N VAL A 32 6.50 -3.06 4.78
CA VAL A 32 7.20 -1.82 4.41
C VAL A 32 6.51 -1.20 3.18
N VAL A 33 6.14 -2.03 2.20
CA VAL A 33 5.42 -1.59 1.00
C VAL A 33 4.02 -1.07 1.32
N GLU A 34 3.32 -1.63 2.31
CA GLU A 34 2.04 -1.07 2.79
C GLU A 34 2.23 0.35 3.36
N HIS A 35 3.22 0.54 4.23
CA HIS A 35 3.55 1.85 4.80
C HIS A 35 3.87 2.89 3.71
N ASP A 36 4.66 2.51 2.70
CA ASP A 36 4.96 3.40 1.56
C ASP A 36 3.70 3.80 0.79
N CYS A 37 2.72 2.90 0.67
CA CYS A 37 1.43 3.19 0.06
C CYS A 37 0.57 4.12 0.93
N GLU A 38 0.60 3.98 2.26
CA GLU A 38 -0.07 4.89 3.19
C GLU A 38 0.49 6.31 3.10
N ASP A 39 1.82 6.43 3.08
CA ASP A 39 2.51 7.70 2.89
C ASP A 39 2.15 8.35 1.55
N MET A 40 2.06 7.56 0.48
CA MET A 40 1.64 8.03 -0.84
C MET A 40 0.20 8.55 -0.83
N VAL A 41 -0.73 7.81 -0.22
CA VAL A 41 -2.11 8.25 -0.06
C VAL A 41 -2.19 9.58 0.69
N GLU A 42 -1.41 9.74 1.76
CA GLU A 42 -1.41 10.99 2.52
C GLU A 42 -0.84 12.16 1.71
N LYS A 43 0.25 11.94 0.97
CA LYS A 43 0.78 12.93 0.02
C LYS A 43 -0.27 13.34 -1.02
N CYS A 44 -1.02 12.38 -1.57
CA CYS A 44 -2.11 12.66 -2.51
C CYS A 44 -3.24 13.48 -1.86
N ARG A 45 -3.62 13.19 -0.60
CA ARG A 45 -4.64 13.97 0.14
C ARG A 45 -4.21 15.40 0.37
N VAL A 46 -2.96 15.62 0.79
CA VAL A 46 -2.40 16.95 0.98
C VAL A 46 -2.37 17.70 -0.35
N ALA A 47 -1.93 17.05 -1.42
CA ALA A 47 -1.92 17.65 -2.76
C ALA A 47 -3.33 18.04 -3.22
N LEU A 48 -4.34 17.18 -2.99
CA LEU A 48 -5.73 17.48 -3.33
C LEU A 48 -6.24 18.72 -2.57
N LYS A 49 -6.01 18.81 -1.26
CA LYS A 49 -6.38 19.99 -0.45
C LYS A 49 -5.77 21.28 -1.01
N ILE A 50 -4.50 21.24 -1.42
CA ILE A 50 -3.83 22.39 -2.05
C ILE A 50 -4.51 22.78 -3.37
N ARG A 51 -4.95 21.80 -4.17
CA ARG A 51 -5.67 22.07 -5.45
C ARG A 51 -7.07 22.60 -5.21
N GLU A 52 -7.80 22.10 -4.23
CA GLU A 52 -9.11 22.62 -3.81
C GLU A 52 -9.02 24.10 -3.41
N GLU A 53 -8.01 24.44 -2.61
CA GLU A 53 -7.74 25.82 -2.20
C GLU A 53 -7.36 26.71 -3.39
N ALA A 54 -6.61 26.18 -4.36
CA ALA A 54 -6.29 26.91 -5.59
C ALA A 54 -7.54 27.19 -6.44
N VAL A 55 -8.46 26.23 -6.58
CA VAL A 55 -9.76 26.42 -7.25
C VAL A 55 -10.59 27.48 -6.51
N ARG A 56 -10.66 27.41 -5.18
CA ARG A 56 -11.38 28.39 -4.36
C ARG A 56 -10.85 29.81 -4.59
N LYS A 57 -9.52 29.99 -4.56
CA LYS A 57 -8.86 31.28 -4.83
C LYS A 57 -9.10 31.78 -6.25
N ALA A 58 -9.06 30.89 -7.25
CA ALA A 58 -9.31 31.26 -8.64
C ALA A 58 -10.74 31.80 -8.83
N ARG A 59 -11.73 31.13 -8.23
CA ARG A 59 -13.15 31.55 -8.23
C ARG A 59 -13.36 32.87 -7.51
N GLU A 60 -12.77 33.03 -6.32
CA GLU A 60 -12.88 34.26 -5.53
C GLU A 60 -12.28 35.46 -6.27
N ASN A 61 -11.18 35.26 -6.99
CA ASN A 61 -10.55 36.29 -7.82
C ASN A 61 -11.38 36.65 -9.07
N ALA A 62 -12.03 35.66 -9.69
CA ALA A 62 -12.98 35.92 -10.78
C ALA A 62 -14.14 36.79 -10.28
N LEU A 63 -14.76 36.42 -9.15
CA LEU A 63 -15.91 37.12 -8.56
C LEU A 63 -15.56 38.55 -8.08
N ARG A 64 -14.43 38.75 -7.40
CA ARG A 64 -13.98 40.09 -6.98
C ARG A 64 -13.74 41.01 -8.18
N SER A 65 -13.22 40.47 -9.27
CA SER A 65 -13.02 41.25 -10.48
C SER A 65 -14.34 41.70 -11.10
N GLU A 66 -15.36 40.86 -11.09
CA GLU A 66 -16.68 41.22 -11.60
C GLU A 66 -17.25 42.36 -10.77
N PHE A 67 -17.19 42.27 -9.43
CA PHE A 67 -17.66 43.31 -8.51
C PHE A 67 -16.96 44.66 -8.71
N VAL A 68 -15.62 44.68 -8.80
CA VAL A 68 -14.84 45.92 -9.02
C VAL A 68 -15.16 46.56 -10.37
N THR A 69 -15.58 45.77 -11.38
CA THR A 69 -15.93 46.29 -12.71
C THR A 69 -17.38 46.76 -12.86
N VAL A 70 -18.21 46.60 -11.82
CA VAL A 70 -19.58 47.15 -11.74
C VAL A 70 -19.58 48.57 -11.15
N SER A 71 -18.53 48.96 -10.44
CA SER A 71 -18.29 50.38 -10.09
C SER A 71 -18.04 51.18 -11.38
N PRO A 72 -18.79 52.27 -11.64
CA PRO A 72 -18.69 53.02 -12.88
C PRO A 72 -17.38 53.82 -12.91
N SER A 73 -16.30 53.18 -13.37
CA SER A 73 -15.09 53.86 -13.79
C SER A 73 -15.16 54.07 -15.31
N ILE A 74 -15.20 55.34 -15.70
CA ILE A 74 -15.55 55.82 -17.05
C ILE A 74 -14.42 55.55 -18.08
N ASN A 75 -13.28 54.97 -17.66
CA ASN A 75 -12.03 54.98 -18.43
C ASN A 75 -11.46 53.59 -18.82
N SER A 76 -12.18 52.48 -18.65
CA SER A 76 -11.63 51.15 -19.02
C SER A 76 -12.04 50.71 -20.43
N ASP A 77 -11.06 50.45 -21.30
CA ASP A 77 -11.26 49.86 -22.63
C ASP A 77 -12.02 48.51 -22.55
N PRO A 78 -13.19 48.38 -23.19
CA PRO A 78 -14.00 47.16 -23.16
C PRO A 78 -13.27 45.94 -23.72
N MET A 79 -12.36 46.11 -24.69
CA MET A 79 -11.54 45.00 -25.22
C MET A 79 -10.53 44.50 -24.18
N LYS A 80 -9.94 45.38 -23.39
CA LYS A 80 -9.05 45.02 -22.28
C LYS A 80 -9.80 44.26 -21.19
N LYS A 81 -11.00 44.72 -20.80
CA LYS A 81 -11.88 44.04 -19.84
C LYS A 81 -12.27 42.62 -20.30
N ARG A 82 -12.56 42.44 -21.59
CA ARG A 82 -12.86 41.13 -22.19
C ARG A 82 -11.66 40.18 -22.15
N ARG A 83 -10.45 40.66 -22.46
CA ARG A 83 -9.22 39.85 -22.38
C ARG A 83 -8.89 39.42 -20.95
N GLU A 84 -9.09 40.30 -19.98
CA GLU A 84 -8.83 39.99 -18.56
C GLU A 84 -9.80 38.96 -18.00
N THR A 85 -11.09 39.05 -18.35
CA THR A 85 -12.11 38.06 -17.94
C THR A 85 -11.84 36.69 -18.57
N GLU A 86 -11.50 36.64 -19.86
CA GLU A 86 -11.14 35.39 -20.53
C GLU A 86 -9.88 34.74 -19.90
N LYS A 87 -8.85 35.55 -19.59
CA LYS A 87 -7.66 35.06 -18.89
C LYS A 87 -8.00 34.45 -17.52
N LYS A 88 -8.92 35.05 -16.77
CA LYS A 88 -9.36 34.53 -15.46
C LYS A 88 -10.13 33.23 -15.59
N LYS A 89 -11.02 33.14 -16.58
CA LYS A 89 -11.76 31.91 -16.88
C LYS A 89 -10.79 30.75 -17.19
N ARG A 90 -9.76 31.00 -18.00
CA ARG A 90 -8.72 30.01 -18.30
C ARG A 90 -7.95 29.55 -17.05
N ILE A 91 -7.62 30.48 -16.13
CA ILE A 91 -6.94 30.15 -14.87
C ILE A 91 -7.84 29.27 -13.98
N GLU A 92 -9.13 29.57 -13.91
CA GLU A 92 -10.09 28.75 -13.17
C GLU A 92 -10.23 27.35 -13.78
N GLU A 93 -10.41 27.26 -15.10
CA GLU A 93 -10.48 25.99 -15.83
C GLU A 93 -9.23 25.14 -15.60
N GLU A 94 -8.03 25.73 -15.67
CA GLU A 94 -6.78 25.04 -15.39
C GLU A 94 -6.68 24.55 -13.93
N ALA A 95 -7.14 25.35 -12.96
CA ALA A 95 -7.19 24.94 -11.56
C ALA A 95 -8.14 23.75 -11.34
N ILE A 96 -9.31 23.75 -12.00
CA ILE A 96 -10.28 22.66 -11.95
C ILE A 96 -9.70 21.38 -12.54
N ILE A 97 -9.04 21.45 -13.69
CA ILE A 97 -8.37 20.30 -14.32
C ILE A 97 -7.31 19.72 -13.38
N LYS A 98 -6.47 20.56 -12.77
CA LYS A 98 -5.44 20.11 -11.82
C LYS A 98 -6.04 19.49 -10.55
N LYS A 99 -7.20 19.96 -10.11
CA LYS A 99 -7.94 19.34 -9.00
C LYS A 99 -8.44 17.95 -9.39
N ALA A 100 -9.08 17.82 -10.55
CA ALA A 100 -9.60 16.55 -11.04
C ALA A 100 -8.48 15.49 -11.21
N GLU A 101 -7.30 15.91 -11.70
CA GLU A 101 -6.14 15.01 -11.78
C GLU A 101 -5.67 14.60 -10.39
N ALA A 102 -5.64 15.50 -9.40
CA ALA A 102 -5.28 15.15 -8.02
C ALA A 102 -6.30 14.18 -7.37
N GLU A 103 -7.60 14.34 -7.65
CA GLU A 103 -8.64 13.38 -7.22
C GLU A 103 -8.42 12.00 -7.84
N LYS A 104 -8.09 11.95 -9.14
CA LYS A 104 -7.75 10.70 -9.83
C LYS A 104 -6.52 10.02 -9.23
N GLN A 105 -5.46 10.78 -8.95
CA GLN A 105 -4.25 10.25 -8.32
C GLN A 105 -4.53 9.70 -6.91
N LEU A 106 -5.36 10.39 -6.12
CA LEU A 106 -5.80 9.89 -4.82
C LEU A 106 -6.61 8.60 -4.95
N ALA A 107 -7.51 8.51 -5.94
CA ALA A 107 -8.29 7.30 -6.17
C ALA A 107 -7.39 6.10 -6.53
N ILE A 108 -6.38 6.31 -7.38
CA ILE A 108 -5.40 5.29 -7.76
C ILE A 108 -4.59 4.83 -6.53
N SER A 109 -4.00 5.75 -5.77
CA SER A 109 -3.18 5.39 -4.61
C SER A 109 -4.00 4.69 -3.52
N MET A 110 -5.25 5.10 -3.30
CA MET A 110 -6.15 4.43 -2.37
C MET A 110 -6.56 3.03 -2.86
N ALA A 111 -6.70 2.81 -4.18
CA ALA A 111 -6.95 1.47 -4.72
C ALA A 111 -5.73 0.56 -4.54
N GLU A 112 -4.54 1.09 -4.76
CA GLU A 112 -3.28 0.36 -4.57
C GLU A 112 -3.06 -0.03 -3.10
N LEU A 113 -3.26 0.89 -2.15
CA LEU A 113 -3.18 0.58 -0.71
C LEU A 113 -4.14 -0.55 -0.32
N ARG A 114 -5.39 -0.51 -0.81
CA ARG A 114 -6.37 -1.58 -0.57
C ARG A 114 -5.91 -2.91 -1.14
N ARG A 115 -5.36 -2.92 -2.35
CA ARG A 115 -4.80 -4.12 -2.98
C ARG A 115 -3.66 -4.69 -2.12
N LYS A 116 -2.72 -3.85 -1.67
CA LYS A 116 -1.59 -4.27 -0.82
C LYS A 116 -2.03 -4.83 0.52
N ARG A 117 -3.02 -4.22 1.18
CA ARG A 117 -3.63 -4.77 2.40
C ARG A 117 -4.22 -6.16 2.19
N LYS A 118 -4.97 -6.36 1.10
CA LYS A 118 -5.53 -7.68 0.77
C LYS A 118 -4.44 -8.72 0.50
N GLU A 119 -3.39 -8.34 -0.25
CA GLU A 119 -2.22 -9.20 -0.49
C GLU A 119 -1.55 -9.60 0.83
N LEU A 120 -1.40 -8.67 1.77
CA LEU A 120 -0.81 -8.91 3.09
C LEU A 120 -1.67 -9.84 3.95
N GLU A 121 -2.99 -9.64 4.02
CA GLU A 121 -3.88 -10.55 4.76
C GLU A 121 -3.84 -11.96 4.17
N SER A 122 -3.87 -12.08 2.83
CA SER A 122 -3.74 -13.37 2.17
C SER A 122 -2.39 -14.04 2.47
N ALA A 123 -1.32 -13.26 2.60
CA ALA A 123 -0.01 -13.76 2.99
C ALA A 123 0.02 -14.25 4.44
N LYS A 124 -0.59 -13.51 5.38
CA LYS A 124 -0.71 -13.93 6.79
C LYS A 124 -1.45 -15.26 6.91
N GLU A 125 -2.55 -15.43 6.18
CA GLU A 125 -3.31 -16.69 6.15
C GLU A 125 -2.43 -17.86 5.69
N ARG A 126 -1.72 -17.71 4.57
CA ARG A 126 -0.79 -18.73 4.06
C ARG A 126 0.32 -19.06 5.06
N ILE A 127 0.94 -18.05 5.68
CA ILE A 127 1.99 -18.26 6.68
C ILE A 127 1.44 -19.07 7.86
N VAL A 128 0.26 -18.72 8.37
CA VAL A 128 -0.36 -19.43 9.51
C VAL A 128 -0.68 -20.87 9.14
N GLU A 129 -1.22 -21.12 7.95
CA GLU A 129 -1.47 -22.46 7.44
C GLU A 129 -0.18 -23.29 7.40
N LYS A 130 0.89 -22.73 6.84
CA LYS A 130 2.19 -23.42 6.77
C LYS A 130 2.81 -23.64 8.15
N LEU A 131 2.72 -22.68 9.07
CA LEU A 131 3.17 -22.89 10.45
C LEU A 131 2.45 -24.07 11.13
N ARG A 132 1.15 -24.23 10.90
CA ARG A 132 0.39 -25.36 11.45
C ARG A 132 0.85 -26.70 10.87
N GLU A 133 1.07 -26.79 9.56
CA GLU A 133 1.61 -27.99 8.92
C GLU A 133 2.95 -28.41 9.51
N LEU A 134 3.82 -27.44 9.78
CA LEU A 134 5.16 -27.68 10.30
C LEU A 134 5.15 -28.11 11.76
N VAL A 135 4.34 -27.46 12.59
CA VAL A 135 4.16 -27.88 13.98
C VAL A 135 3.65 -29.31 14.03
N PHE A 136 2.71 -29.66 13.14
CA PHE A 136 2.21 -31.02 13.03
C PHE A 136 3.28 -32.02 12.62
N GLN A 137 4.11 -31.71 11.62
CA GLN A 137 5.23 -32.56 11.20
C GLN A 137 6.27 -32.73 12.33
N CYS A 138 6.62 -31.65 13.04
CA CYS A 138 7.52 -31.72 14.19
C CYS A 138 6.98 -32.63 15.29
N ASP A 139 5.68 -32.55 15.61
CA ASP A 139 5.04 -33.44 16.59
C ASP A 139 5.10 -34.90 16.14
N GLN A 140 4.79 -35.19 14.87
CA GLN A 140 4.90 -36.54 14.32
C GLN A 140 6.32 -37.11 14.42
N THR A 141 7.32 -36.32 14.03
CA THR A 141 8.73 -36.71 14.12
C THR A 141 9.15 -36.95 15.57
N THR A 142 8.74 -36.08 16.49
CA THR A 142 9.04 -36.22 17.92
C THR A 142 8.44 -37.51 18.48
N LYS A 143 7.19 -37.82 18.14
CA LYS A 143 6.52 -39.07 18.53
C LYS A 143 7.23 -40.30 17.96
N ALA A 144 7.63 -40.27 16.70
CA ALA A 144 8.36 -41.36 16.06
C ALA A 144 9.70 -41.60 16.75
N CYS A 145 10.49 -40.55 17.00
CA CYS A 145 11.76 -40.61 17.71
C CYS A 145 11.60 -41.14 19.13
N ALA A 146 10.62 -40.64 19.89
CA ALA A 146 10.36 -41.09 21.26
C ALA A 146 9.97 -42.57 21.29
N SER A 147 9.04 -43.00 20.43
CA SER A 147 8.65 -44.41 20.30
C SER A 147 9.85 -45.30 19.98
N HIS A 148 10.72 -44.87 19.05
CA HIS A 148 11.91 -45.63 18.70
C HIS A 148 12.90 -45.73 19.87
N TYR A 149 13.13 -44.62 20.58
CA TYR A 149 13.97 -44.59 21.77
C TYR A 149 13.48 -45.60 22.82
N PHE A 150 12.20 -45.54 23.20
CA PHE A 150 11.65 -46.47 24.20
C PHE A 150 11.76 -47.93 23.77
N LYS A 151 11.54 -48.25 22.49
CA LYS A 151 11.74 -49.61 21.98
C LYS A 151 13.18 -50.08 22.15
N VAL A 152 14.16 -49.27 21.72
CA VAL A 152 15.58 -49.66 21.82
C VAL A 152 16.03 -49.78 23.28
N SER A 153 15.59 -48.89 24.15
CA SER A 153 15.95 -48.88 25.57
C SER A 153 15.35 -50.05 26.36
N LEU A 154 14.14 -50.51 26.01
CA LEU A 154 13.49 -51.66 26.68
C LEU A 154 14.04 -53.01 26.23
N PHE A 155 14.56 -53.13 25.01
CA PHE A 155 15.16 -54.38 24.50
C PHE A 155 16.66 -54.53 24.83
N SER A 156 17.29 -53.51 25.42
CA SER A 156 18.70 -53.53 25.84
C SER A 156 18.90 -53.62 27.35
N ALA A 157 17.82 -53.79 28.13
CA ALA A 157 17.81 -53.99 29.58
C ALA A 157 17.35 -55.42 29.92
#